data_AF-A0A838U1C0-F1
#
_entry.id   AF-A0A838U1C0-F1
#
_cell.length_a   1.000
_cell.length_b   1.000
_cell.length_c   1.000
_cell.angle_alpha   90.00
_cell.angle_beta   90.00
_cell.angle_gamma   90.00
#
_symmetry.space_group_name_H-M   'P 1'
#
loop_
_entity.id
_entity.type
_entity.pdbx_description
1 polymer ?
#
loop_
_entity_poly.entity_id
_entity_poly.type
_entity_poly.pdbx_seq_one_letter_code
_entity_poly.pdbx_strand_id
1 'polypeptide(L)'
;MIEFITLYDIFYNNPKFWTNLGWWIQIIGGSGTFVTLFVFWLQLRYDRKKKKKDELQRIHKSCNAILKEIDDHKNAFNNLEPSEHFRDIQGIKYGNRVLNTNVYDSILHSGLFTHFESKTQNSLSNLYNRINQRNKMLDYLHRYRDIFFFYDNSIYRERLWIKKERIYAKDINILENEIKDLIERVEILIKTELP
;
A
#
# COMPACT_ATOMS: atom_id res chain seq x y z
N MET A 1 -11.38 41.83 69.14
CA MET A 1 -12.77 41.67 68.64
C MET A 1 -13.28 42.97 67.97
N ILE A 2 -12.44 43.68 67.20
CA ILE A 2 -12.82 44.93 66.50
C ILE A 2 -12.51 44.83 64.99
N GLU A 3 -11.56 43.98 64.59
CA GLU A 3 -11.18 43.81 63.18
C GLU A 3 -12.18 43.00 62.33
N PHE A 4 -13.10 42.25 62.95
CA PHE A 4 -14.08 41.43 62.21
C PHE A 4 -15.29 42.22 61.69
N ILE A 5 -15.60 43.36 62.30
CA ILE A 5 -16.80 44.16 61.97
C ILE A 5 -16.57 44.99 60.71
N THR A 6 -15.35 45.47 60.49
CA THR A 6 -15.02 46.34 59.35
C THR A 6 -14.99 45.61 58.01
N LEU A 7 -14.58 44.34 57.98
CA LEU A 7 -14.64 43.51 56.78
C LEU A 7 -16.09 43.21 56.36
N TYR A 8 -16.97 42.94 57.32
CA TYR A 8 -18.36 42.61 57.02
C TYR A 8 -19.09 43.79 56.37
N ASP A 9 -18.92 45.01 56.88
CA ASP A 9 -19.55 46.20 56.30
C ASP A 9 -19.02 46.56 54.90
N ILE A 10 -17.71 46.36 54.66
CA ILE A 10 -17.10 46.60 53.35
C ILE A 10 -17.64 45.64 52.29
N PHE A 11 -17.84 44.37 52.65
CA PHE A 11 -18.33 43.34 51.73
C PHE A 11 -19.85 43.39 51.54
N TYR A 12 -20.65 43.65 52.58
CA TYR A 12 -22.11 43.52 52.48
C TYR A 12 -22.81 44.81 52.04
N ASN A 13 -22.29 45.99 52.38
CA ASN A 13 -22.97 47.26 52.13
C ASN A 13 -22.46 48.03 50.90
N ASN A 14 -21.51 47.49 50.14
CA ASN A 14 -20.95 48.16 48.97
C ASN A 14 -21.35 47.47 47.65
N PRO A 15 -22.49 47.84 47.04
CA PRO A 15 -22.96 47.21 45.79
C PRO A 15 -21.96 47.36 44.63
N LYS A 16 -21.11 48.40 44.65
CA LYS A 16 -20.04 48.58 43.65
C LYS A 16 -18.96 47.51 43.72
N PHE A 17 -18.73 46.92 44.89
CA PHE A 17 -17.77 45.82 45.05
C PHE A 17 -18.23 44.57 44.29
N TRP A 18 -19.49 44.15 44.50
CA TRP A 18 -20.05 42.97 43.84
C TRP A 18 -20.17 43.12 42.32
N THR A 19 -20.50 44.31 41.82
CA THR A 19 -20.52 44.57 40.37
C THR A 19 -19.14 44.49 39.74
N ASN A 20 -18.12 45.05 40.41
CA ASN A 20 -16.74 44.97 39.94
C ASN A 20 -16.21 43.53 40.00
N LEU A 21 -16.49 42.80 41.09
CA LEU A 21 -16.12 41.39 41.24
C LEU A 21 -16.75 40.53 40.14
N GLY A 22 -18.04 40.73 39.85
CA GLY A 22 -18.75 40.03 38.78
C GLY A 22 -18.16 40.30 37.40
N TRP A 23 -17.77 41.55 37.11
CA TRP A 23 -17.11 41.93 35.85
C TRP A 23 -15.74 41.27 35.70
N TRP A 24 -14.94 41.22 36.77
CA TRP A 24 -13.66 40.50 36.80
C TRP A 24 -13.81 38.99 36.60
N ILE A 25 -14.81 38.37 37.23
CA ILE A 25 -15.10 36.94 37.04
C ILE A 25 -15.47 36.63 35.58
N GLN A 26 -16.26 37.50 34.93
CA GLN A 26 -16.61 37.36 33.52
C GLN A 26 -15.40 37.51 32.59
N ILE A 27 -14.48 38.43 32.88
CA ILE A 27 -13.25 38.61 32.11
C ILE A 27 -12.30 37.43 32.30
N ILE A 28 -12.11 36.95 33.54
CA ILE A 28 -11.26 35.80 33.83
C ILE A 28 -11.85 34.53 33.19
N GLY A 29 -13.17 34.33 33.27
CA GLY A 29 -13.84 33.23 32.57
C GLY A 29 -13.74 33.33 31.04
N GLY A 30 -13.93 34.53 30.48
CA GLY A 30 -13.82 34.78 29.04
C GLY A 30 -12.40 34.55 28.51
N SER A 31 -11.38 35.06 29.21
CA SER A 31 -9.97 34.81 28.86
C SER A 31 -9.58 33.34 28.99
N GLY A 32 -10.04 32.64 30.02
CA GLY A 32 -9.80 31.19 30.18
C GLY A 32 -10.36 30.39 29.00
N THR A 33 -11.60 30.64 28.60
CA THR A 33 -12.21 29.97 27.43
C THR A 33 -11.47 30.30 26.14
N PHE A 34 -11.06 31.55 25.94
CA PHE A 34 -10.26 31.96 24.77
C PHE A 34 -8.92 31.22 24.69
N VAL A 35 -8.19 31.11 25.80
CA VAL A 35 -6.92 30.36 25.87
C VAL A 35 -7.14 28.89 25.53
N THR A 36 -8.18 28.25 26.07
CA THR A 36 -8.48 26.84 25.77
C THR A 36 -8.83 26.62 24.30
N LEU A 37 -9.63 27.51 23.69
CA LEU A 37 -9.95 27.47 22.26
C LEU A 37 -8.71 27.67 21.39
N PHE A 38 -7.82 28.58 21.80
CA PHE A 38 -6.58 28.84 21.10
C PHE A 38 -5.62 27.64 21.13
N VAL A 39 -5.44 27.02 22.30
CA VAL A 39 -4.63 25.79 22.45
C VAL A 39 -5.24 24.65 21.63
N PHE A 40 -6.56 24.46 21.70
CA PHE A 40 -7.26 23.46 20.89
C PHE A 40 -7.07 23.69 19.38
N TRP A 41 -7.12 24.94 18.92
CA TRP A 41 -6.87 25.29 17.53
C TRP A 41 -5.41 25.04 17.10
N LEU A 42 -4.44 25.34 17.97
CA LEU A 42 -3.03 25.01 17.72
C LEU A 42 -2.83 23.49 17.62
N GLN A 43 -3.44 22.72 18.52
CA GLN A 43 -3.39 21.27 18.51
C GLN A 43 -3.99 20.69 17.23
N LEU A 44 -5.16 21.18 16.80
CA LEU A 44 -5.77 20.81 15.52
C LEU A 44 -4.85 21.10 14.32
N ARG A 45 -4.16 22.24 14.31
CA ARG A 45 -3.21 22.57 13.23
C ARG A 45 -1.99 21.66 13.24
N TYR A 46 -1.46 21.37 14.42
CA TYR A 46 -0.33 20.45 14.58
C TYR A 46 -0.69 19.04 14.12
N ASP A 47 -1.84 18.52 14.55
CA ASP A 47 -2.33 17.19 14.18
C ASP A 47 -2.57 17.06 12.68
N ARG A 48 -3.11 18.10 12.03
CA ARG A 48 -3.28 18.12 10.56
C ARG A 48 -1.93 18.05 9.84
N LYS A 49 -0.93 18.82 10.29
CA LYS A 49 0.41 18.78 9.69
C LYS A 49 1.08 17.42 9.92
N LYS A 50 0.92 16.84 11.11
CA LYS A 50 1.45 15.52 11.45
C LYS A 50 0.82 14.43 10.59
N LYS A 51 -0.52 14.38 10.49
CA LYS A 51 -1.25 13.42 9.65
C LYS A 51 -0.79 13.46 8.20
N LYS A 52 -0.64 14.65 7.61
CA LYS A 52 -0.12 14.80 6.24
C LYS A 52 1.30 14.26 6.07
N LYS A 53 2.19 14.48 7.05
CA LYS A 53 3.55 13.92 7.02
C LYS A 53 3.54 12.40 7.13
N ASP A 54 2.75 11.85 8.05
CA ASP A 54 2.63 10.41 8.26
C ASP A 54 2.04 9.72 7.01
N GLU A 55 1.07 10.36 6.35
CA GLU A 55 0.46 9.91 5.09
C GLU A 55 1.47 9.90 3.94
N LEU A 56 2.20 11.01 3.73
CA LEU A 56 3.27 11.08 2.73
C LEU A 56 4.36 10.02 2.97
N GLN A 57 4.73 9.79 4.24
CA GLN A 57 5.70 8.77 4.59
C GLN A 57 5.19 7.35 4.29
N ARG A 58 3.90 7.08 4.51
CA ARG A 58 3.27 5.79 4.16
C ARG A 58 3.25 5.58 2.65
N ILE A 59 2.90 6.62 1.88
CA ILE A 59 2.93 6.58 0.41
C ILE A 59 4.35 6.29 -0.07
N HIS A 60 5.34 7.05 0.41
CA HIS A 60 6.75 6.85 0.04
C HIS A 60 7.26 5.44 0.37
N LYS A 61 6.92 4.91 1.56
CA LYS A 61 7.26 3.52 1.94
C LYS A 61 6.61 2.51 1.00
N SER A 62 5.39 2.77 0.56
CA SER A 62 4.65 1.91 -0.37
C SER A 62 5.25 1.93 -1.77
N CYS A 63 5.62 3.11 -2.28
CA CYS A 63 6.35 3.25 -3.54
C CYS A 63 7.67 2.47 -3.50
N ASN A 64 8.45 2.60 -2.42
CA ASN A 64 9.70 1.87 -2.27
C ASN A 64 9.50 0.35 -2.17
N ALA A 65 8.44 -0.09 -1.51
CA ALA A 65 8.11 -1.50 -1.42
C ALA A 65 7.73 -2.07 -2.80
N ILE A 66 6.92 -1.34 -3.59
CA ILE A 66 6.58 -1.74 -4.97
C ILE A 66 7.84 -1.77 -5.82
N LEU A 67 8.68 -0.74 -5.76
CA LEU A 67 9.93 -0.70 -6.54
C LEU A 67 10.84 -1.87 -6.21
N LYS A 68 10.92 -2.26 -4.93
CA LYS A 68 11.66 -3.46 -4.52
C LYS A 68 11.03 -4.74 -5.09
N GLU A 69 9.72 -4.89 -5.02
CA GLU A 69 9.04 -6.06 -5.59
C GLU A 69 9.23 -6.14 -7.12
N ILE A 70 9.17 -4.99 -7.81
CA ILE A 70 9.48 -4.88 -9.24
C ILE A 70 10.93 -5.27 -9.52
N ASP A 71 11.89 -4.81 -8.72
CA ASP A 71 13.30 -5.19 -8.86
C ASP A 71 13.50 -6.69 -8.65
N ASP A 72 12.86 -7.28 -7.65
CA ASP A 72 12.86 -8.72 -7.40
C ASP A 72 12.30 -9.49 -8.62
N HIS A 73 11.27 -8.95 -9.29
CA HIS A 73 10.73 -9.54 -10.52
C HIS A 73 11.70 -9.44 -11.69
N LYS A 74 12.35 -8.28 -11.89
CA LYS A 74 13.39 -8.13 -12.92
C LYS A 74 14.52 -9.11 -12.70
N ASN A 75 14.99 -9.22 -11.46
CA ASN A 75 16.03 -10.16 -11.08
C ASN A 75 15.59 -11.61 -11.33
N ALA A 76 14.32 -11.95 -11.08
CA ALA A 76 13.76 -13.26 -11.41
C ALA A 76 13.73 -13.54 -12.92
N PHE A 77 13.50 -12.53 -13.76
CA PHE A 77 13.54 -12.68 -15.21
C PHE A 77 14.96 -12.69 -15.79
N ASN A 78 15.91 -12.00 -15.17
CA ASN A 78 17.30 -11.92 -15.65
C ASN A 78 18.11 -13.14 -15.21
N ASN A 79 17.90 -13.62 -13.99
CA ASN A 79 18.57 -14.80 -13.44
C ASN A 79 17.82 -16.08 -13.77
N LEU A 80 17.31 -16.18 -15.01
CA LEU A 80 16.74 -17.41 -15.55
C LEU A 80 17.83 -18.49 -15.55
N GLU A 81 17.95 -19.25 -14.48
CA GLU A 81 18.29 -20.66 -14.62
C GLU A 81 17.06 -21.30 -15.26
N PRO A 82 17.06 -21.61 -16.58
CA PRO A 82 15.98 -22.37 -17.16
C PRO A 82 15.92 -23.66 -16.37
N SER A 83 14.83 -23.88 -15.63
CA SER A 83 14.69 -25.07 -14.79
C SER A 83 15.07 -26.29 -15.61
N GLU A 84 16.04 -27.07 -15.12
CA GLU A 84 16.76 -28.11 -15.87
C GLU A 84 15.83 -29.14 -16.53
N HIS A 85 14.58 -29.26 -16.07
CA HIS A 85 13.56 -30.14 -16.63
C HIS A 85 12.86 -29.67 -17.90
N PHE A 86 13.09 -28.44 -18.39
CA PHE A 86 12.27 -27.86 -19.49
C PHE A 86 13.07 -27.49 -20.74
N ARG A 87 14.36 -27.82 -20.80
CA ARG A 87 15.21 -27.54 -21.98
C ARG A 87 14.87 -28.36 -23.22
N ASP A 88 14.08 -29.43 -23.09
CA ASP A 88 14.17 -30.50 -24.09
C ASP A 88 13.20 -30.43 -25.26
N ILE A 89 12.34 -29.40 -25.34
CA ILE A 89 11.30 -29.36 -26.38
C ILE A 89 11.26 -27.97 -27.07
N GLN A 90 12.16 -27.78 -28.03
CA GLN A 90 12.09 -26.75 -29.09
C GLN A 90 12.45 -25.29 -28.73
N GLY A 91 13.23 -25.05 -27.68
CA GLY A 91 13.88 -23.74 -27.48
C GLY A 91 12.99 -22.63 -26.91
N ILE A 92 11.77 -22.94 -26.47
CA ILE A 92 10.93 -22.00 -25.72
C ILE A 92 11.45 -21.95 -24.27
N LYS A 93 11.93 -20.79 -23.83
CA LYS A 93 12.41 -20.57 -22.45
C LYS A 93 11.39 -19.71 -21.71
N TYR A 94 10.79 -20.26 -20.65
CA TYR A 94 9.98 -19.50 -19.69
C TYR A 94 10.47 -19.78 -18.26
N GLY A 95 10.24 -18.85 -17.34
CA GLY A 95 10.63 -19.01 -15.94
C GLY A 95 9.64 -19.88 -15.16
N ASN A 96 10.12 -20.89 -14.45
CA ASN A 96 9.27 -21.71 -13.58
C ASN A 96 9.21 -21.20 -12.12
N ARG A 97 9.20 -19.87 -11.94
CA ARG A 97 9.18 -19.22 -10.63
C ARG A 97 7.90 -18.42 -10.46
N VAL A 98 7.22 -18.56 -9.33
CA VAL A 98 6.07 -17.73 -8.96
C VAL A 98 6.56 -16.34 -8.57
N LEU A 99 5.93 -15.30 -9.13
CA LEU A 99 6.21 -13.91 -8.79
C LEU A 99 5.32 -13.47 -7.63
N ASN A 100 5.89 -12.80 -6.64
CA ASN A 100 5.18 -12.34 -5.45
C ASN A 100 4.30 -11.12 -5.75
N THR A 101 3.09 -11.03 -5.19
CA THR A 101 2.18 -9.88 -5.33
C THR A 101 1.77 -9.26 -3.99
N ASN A 102 2.35 -9.74 -2.88
CA ASN A 102 1.92 -9.39 -1.53
C ASN A 102 2.00 -7.89 -1.24
N VAL A 103 3.00 -7.19 -1.78
CA VAL A 103 3.13 -5.74 -1.55
C VAL A 103 1.98 -5.00 -2.23
N TYR A 104 1.70 -5.33 -3.49
CA TYR A 104 0.57 -4.75 -4.21
C TYR A 104 -0.77 -5.03 -3.54
N ASP A 105 -1.02 -6.28 -3.14
CA ASP A 105 -2.26 -6.65 -2.46
C ASP A 105 -2.41 -5.91 -1.13
N SER A 106 -1.32 -5.76 -0.37
CA SER A 106 -1.31 -4.96 0.87
C SER A 106 -1.63 -3.48 0.61
N ILE A 107 -1.11 -2.89 -0.47
CA ILE A 107 -1.35 -1.49 -0.85
C ILE A 107 -2.81 -1.31 -1.29
N LEU A 108 -3.34 -2.25 -2.05
CA LEU A 108 -4.74 -2.26 -2.47
C LEU A 108 -5.69 -2.32 -1.26
N HIS A 109 -5.44 -3.23 -0.31
CA HIS A 109 -6.28 -3.39 0.88
C HIS A 109 -6.15 -2.24 1.89
N SER A 110 -5.00 -1.59 1.96
CA SER A 110 -4.78 -0.43 2.85
C SER A 110 -5.44 0.86 2.37
N GLY A 111 -6.00 0.88 1.15
CA GLY A 111 -6.51 2.09 0.51
C GLY A 111 -5.41 3.02 0.00
N LEU A 112 -4.12 2.69 0.18
CA LEU A 112 -3.02 3.52 -0.27
C LEU A 112 -2.96 3.64 -1.80
N PHE A 113 -3.59 2.69 -2.50
CA PHE A 113 -3.69 2.69 -3.95
C PHE A 113 -4.39 3.93 -4.53
N THR A 114 -5.30 4.57 -3.80
CA THR A 114 -6.00 5.76 -4.28
C THR A 114 -5.13 7.02 -4.33
N HIS A 115 -3.93 6.99 -3.75
CA HIS A 115 -3.01 8.13 -3.75
C HIS A 115 -2.10 8.19 -4.98
N PHE A 116 -2.03 7.13 -5.78
CA PHE A 116 -1.30 7.14 -7.05
C PHE A 116 -2.10 7.88 -8.13
N GLU A 117 -1.44 8.38 -9.17
CA GLU A 117 -2.17 8.92 -10.31
C GLU A 117 -2.95 7.82 -11.05
N SER A 118 -4.05 8.18 -11.70
CA SER A 118 -4.90 7.24 -12.46
C SER A 118 -4.11 6.40 -13.47
N LYS A 119 -3.12 7.01 -14.15
CA LYS A 119 -2.25 6.32 -15.09
C LYS A 119 -1.41 5.23 -14.41
N THR A 120 -0.88 5.51 -13.22
CA THR A 120 -0.06 4.60 -12.43
C THR A 120 -0.90 3.50 -11.82
N GLN A 121 -2.09 3.83 -11.30
CA GLN A 121 -3.07 2.83 -10.84
C GLN A 121 -3.43 1.84 -11.95
N ASN A 122 -3.76 2.32 -13.16
CA ASN A 122 -4.08 1.45 -14.29
C ASN A 122 -2.88 0.58 -14.70
N SER A 123 -1.69 1.16 -14.75
CA SER A 123 -0.47 0.43 -15.14
C SER A 123 -0.08 -0.64 -14.12
N LEU A 124 -0.16 -0.32 -12.82
CA LEU A 124 0.04 -1.29 -11.74
C LEU A 124 -1.00 -2.40 -11.80
N SER A 125 -2.29 -2.06 -11.91
CA SER A 125 -3.35 -3.07 -11.98
C SER A 125 -3.14 -4.01 -13.17
N ASN A 126 -2.76 -3.48 -14.33
CA ASN A 126 -2.45 -4.31 -15.50
C ASN A 126 -1.25 -5.22 -15.24
N LEU A 127 -0.14 -4.69 -14.71
CA LEU A 127 1.06 -5.47 -14.37
C LEU A 127 0.71 -6.64 -13.44
N TYR A 128 0.05 -6.37 -12.32
CA TYR A 128 -0.27 -7.41 -11.34
C TYR A 128 -1.34 -8.39 -11.83
N ASN A 129 -2.27 -7.97 -12.69
CA ASN A 129 -3.19 -8.87 -13.37
C ASN A 129 -2.45 -9.85 -14.30
N ARG A 130 -1.45 -9.37 -15.06
CA ARG A 130 -0.62 -10.23 -15.92
C ARG A 130 0.24 -11.20 -15.12
N ILE A 131 0.84 -10.73 -14.02
CA ILE A 131 1.58 -11.59 -13.08
C ILE A 131 0.66 -12.69 -12.53
N ASN A 132 -0.55 -12.34 -12.09
CA ASN A 132 -1.51 -13.31 -11.57
C ASN A 132 -1.97 -14.33 -12.61
N GLN A 133 -2.22 -13.90 -13.86
CA GLN A 133 -2.55 -14.81 -14.96
C GLN A 133 -1.41 -15.79 -15.22
N ARG A 134 -0.17 -15.30 -15.28
CA ARG A 134 1.04 -16.12 -15.45
C ARG A 134 1.19 -17.13 -14.31
N ASN A 135 1.10 -16.69 -13.06
CA ASN A 135 1.22 -17.56 -11.89
C ASN A 135 0.14 -18.66 -11.89
N LYS A 136 -1.10 -18.33 -12.26
CA LYS A 136 -2.19 -19.31 -12.41
C LYS A 136 -1.92 -20.33 -13.51
N MET A 137 -1.34 -19.92 -14.64
CA MET A 137 -0.95 -20.86 -15.71
C MET A 137 0.16 -21.81 -15.27
N LEU A 138 1.16 -21.32 -14.52
CA LEU A 138 2.21 -22.16 -13.94
C LEU A 138 1.64 -23.16 -12.93
N ASP A 139 0.80 -22.70 -12.00
CA ASP A 139 0.14 -23.57 -11.02
C ASP A 139 -0.73 -24.63 -11.71
N TYR A 140 -1.47 -24.25 -12.75
CA TYR A 140 -2.23 -25.19 -13.57
C TYR A 140 -1.34 -26.22 -14.24
N LEU A 141 -0.21 -25.83 -14.85
CA LEU A 141 0.73 -26.77 -15.46
C LEU A 141 1.27 -27.78 -14.44
N HIS A 142 1.68 -27.32 -13.26
CA HIS A 142 2.17 -28.20 -12.19
C HIS A 142 1.10 -29.18 -11.72
N ARG A 143 -0.07 -28.69 -11.31
CA ARG A 143 -1.15 -29.56 -10.80
C ARG A 143 -1.69 -30.50 -11.86
N TYR A 144 -1.86 -30.01 -13.08
CA TYR A 144 -2.42 -30.81 -14.16
C TYR A 144 -1.42 -31.89 -14.59
N ARG A 145 -0.11 -31.65 -14.56
CA ARG A 145 0.90 -32.69 -14.80
C ARG A 145 0.70 -33.85 -13.83
N ASP A 146 0.61 -33.58 -12.53
CA ASP A 146 0.44 -34.60 -11.50
C ASP A 146 -0.83 -35.42 -11.72
N ILE A 147 -1.95 -34.75 -12.01
CA ILE A 147 -3.24 -35.43 -12.29
C ILE A 147 -3.18 -36.24 -13.58
N PHE A 148 -2.51 -35.71 -14.62
CA PHE A 148 -2.48 -36.31 -15.94
C PHE A 148 -1.71 -37.64 -15.96
N PHE A 149 -0.71 -37.79 -15.08
CA PHE A 149 0.11 -38.98 -14.91
C PHE A 149 -0.30 -39.86 -13.71
N PHE A 150 -1.35 -39.50 -12.95
CA PHE A 150 -1.72 -40.21 -11.72
C PHE A 150 -2.10 -41.69 -11.94
N TYR A 151 -2.75 -42.03 -13.05
CA TYR A 151 -3.28 -43.39 -13.32
C TYR A 151 -2.59 -44.12 -14.49
N ASP A 152 -1.84 -43.41 -15.32
CA ASP A 152 -1.35 -43.92 -16.60
C ASP A 152 -0.12 -43.12 -17.05
N ASN A 153 1.03 -43.79 -17.06
CA ASN A 153 2.32 -43.26 -17.49
C ASN A 153 2.72 -43.75 -18.89
N SER A 154 1.74 -44.08 -19.73
CA SER A 154 2.01 -44.50 -21.10
C SER A 154 2.69 -43.42 -21.93
N ILE A 155 3.55 -43.85 -22.85
CA ILE A 155 4.22 -42.99 -23.85
C ILE A 155 3.20 -42.17 -24.65
N TYR A 156 2.00 -42.72 -24.88
CA TYR A 156 0.92 -42.01 -25.57
C TYR A 156 0.46 -40.77 -24.78
N ARG A 157 0.20 -40.91 -23.47
CA ARG A 157 -0.14 -39.79 -22.61
C ARG A 157 1.00 -38.78 -22.55
N GLU A 158 2.23 -39.24 -22.36
CA GLU A 158 3.40 -38.36 -22.35
C GLU A 158 3.47 -37.46 -23.59
N ARG A 159 3.25 -38.01 -24.79
CA ARG A 159 3.18 -37.21 -26.03
C ARG A 159 2.03 -36.20 -26.05
N LEU A 160 0.87 -36.57 -25.51
CA LEU A 160 -0.28 -35.65 -25.39
C LEU A 160 -0.01 -34.52 -24.39
N TRP A 161 0.63 -34.85 -23.26
CA TRP A 161 1.06 -33.87 -22.27
C TRP A 161 2.02 -32.87 -22.89
N ILE A 162 3.08 -33.33 -23.55
CA ILE A 162 4.06 -32.50 -24.26
C ILE A 162 3.38 -31.54 -25.24
N LYS A 163 2.37 -32.01 -25.98
CA LYS A 163 1.61 -31.17 -26.92
C LYS A 163 0.84 -30.07 -26.20
N LYS A 164 0.17 -30.37 -25.08
CA LYS A 164 -0.57 -29.38 -24.27
C LYS A 164 0.38 -28.40 -23.60
N GLU A 165 1.41 -28.91 -22.96
CA GLU A 165 2.45 -28.15 -22.27
C GLU A 165 3.07 -27.10 -23.21
N ARG A 166 3.36 -27.46 -24.47
CA ARG A 166 3.88 -26.52 -25.46
C ARG A 166 2.97 -25.31 -25.71
N ILE A 167 1.65 -25.51 -25.70
CA ILE A 167 0.68 -24.42 -25.90
C ILE A 167 0.76 -23.47 -24.71
N TYR A 168 0.69 -24.00 -23.49
CA TYR A 168 0.80 -23.18 -22.27
C TYR A 168 2.16 -22.50 -22.13
N ALA A 169 3.27 -23.17 -22.47
CA ALA A 169 4.61 -22.60 -22.46
C ALA A 169 4.71 -21.38 -23.39
N LYS A 170 4.08 -21.44 -24.56
CA LYS A 170 4.00 -20.30 -25.49
C LYS A 170 3.21 -19.14 -24.88
N ASP A 171 2.05 -19.41 -24.28
CA ASP A 171 1.21 -18.39 -23.66
C ASP A 171 1.89 -17.74 -22.45
N ILE A 172 2.60 -18.53 -21.64
CA ILE A 172 3.41 -18.04 -20.52
C ILE A 172 4.52 -17.13 -21.04
N ASN A 173 5.24 -17.51 -22.09
CA ASN A 173 6.29 -16.66 -22.66
C ASN A 173 5.73 -15.31 -23.18
N ILE A 174 4.55 -15.32 -23.80
CA ILE A 174 3.86 -14.09 -24.20
C ILE A 174 3.59 -13.21 -22.96
N LEU A 175 3.02 -13.78 -21.90
CA LEU A 175 2.78 -13.06 -20.64
C LEU A 175 4.08 -12.55 -20.00
N GLU A 176 5.17 -13.33 -20.02
CA GLU A 176 6.46 -12.89 -19.46
C GLU A 176 7.03 -11.68 -20.19
N ASN A 177 6.88 -11.61 -21.52
CA ASN A 177 7.29 -10.44 -22.28
C ASN A 177 6.39 -9.23 -22.00
N GLU A 178 5.07 -9.42 -21.94
CA GLU A 178 4.14 -8.35 -21.53
C GLU A 178 4.45 -7.82 -20.12
N ILE A 179 4.79 -8.71 -19.18
CA ILE A 179 5.16 -8.33 -17.80
C ILE A 179 6.46 -7.53 -17.79
N LYS A 180 7.48 -7.92 -18.57
CA LYS A 180 8.74 -7.16 -18.66
C LYS A 180 8.51 -5.73 -19.16
N ASP A 181 7.73 -5.58 -20.24
CA ASP A 181 7.39 -4.27 -20.79
C ASP A 181 6.61 -3.41 -19.77
N LEU A 182 5.69 -4.03 -19.02
CA LEU A 182 4.92 -3.33 -17.99
C LEU A 182 5.77 -2.93 -16.79
N ILE A 183 6.72 -3.77 -16.38
CA ILE A 183 7.67 -3.49 -15.30
C ILE A 183 8.45 -2.20 -15.60
N GLU A 184 9.01 -2.07 -16.80
CA GLU A 184 9.77 -0.87 -17.19
C GLU A 184 8.90 0.39 -17.14
N ARG A 185 7.67 0.30 -17.65
CA ARG A 185 6.73 1.43 -17.64
C ARG A 185 6.31 1.83 -16.22
N VAL A 186 5.95 0.86 -15.39
CA VAL A 186 5.49 1.10 -14.01
C VAL A 186 6.61 1.67 -13.16
N GLU A 187 7.84 1.18 -13.31
CA GLU A 187 8.98 1.71 -12.57
C GLU A 187 9.21 3.20 -12.85
N ILE A 188 9.13 3.62 -14.12
CA ILE A 188 9.27 5.04 -14.50
C ILE A 188 8.16 5.87 -13.84
N LEU A 189 6.91 5.40 -13.89
CA LEU A 189 5.77 6.11 -13.32
C LEU A 189 5.87 6.27 -11.80
N ILE A 190 6.27 5.21 -11.08
CA ILE A 190 6.43 5.30 -9.61
C ILE A 190 7.58 6.24 -9.24
N LYS A 191 8.68 6.22 -10.02
CA LYS A 191 9.80 7.16 -9.80
C LYS A 191 9.40 8.61 -10.02
N THR A 192 8.46 8.89 -10.91
CA THR A 192 7.93 10.26 -11.09
C THR A 192 6.96 10.70 -10.01
N GLU A 193 6.31 9.76 -9.32
CA GLU A 193 5.36 10.05 -8.23
C GLU A 193 6.01 10.06 -6.84
N LEU A 194 7.28 9.65 -6.73
CA LEU A 194 8.07 9.81 -5.51
C LEU A 194 8.33 11.31 -5.28
N PRO A 195 7.83 11.89 -4.17
CA PRO A 195 8.00 13.31 -3.85
C PRO A 195 9.44 13.66 -3.46
#